data_AF-A0A3M1A7I8-F1
#
_entry.id   AF-A0A3M1A7I8-F1
#
_cell.length_a   1.000
_cell.length_b   1.000
_cell.length_c   1.000
_cell.angle_alpha   90.00
_cell.angle_beta   90.00
_cell.angle_gamma   90.00
#
_symmetry.space_group_name_H-M   'P 1'
#
loop_
_entity.id
_entity.type
_entity.pdbx_description
1 polymer ?
#
loop_
_entity_poly.entity_id
_entity_poly.type
_entity_poly.pdbx_seq_one_letter_code
_entity_poly.pdbx_strand_id
1 'polypeptide(L)'
;VPNPNGLVALPNQAYQISPESGPFFLWDAGDGPTGEVVGYAREESATDVAAELTQLIQTQRAYSSNAKVIQTVDEMLQETTNIKR
;
A
#
# COMPACT_ATOMS: atom_id res chain seq x y z
N VAL A 1 -1.27 -10.95 -18.09
CA VAL A 1 -2.51 -10.16 -17.87
C VAL A 1 -2.25 -8.72 -18.28
N PRO A 2 -3.23 -8.00 -18.83
CA PRO A 2 -3.09 -6.58 -19.18
C PRO A 2 -2.87 -5.66 -17.97
N ASN A 3 -3.45 -5.99 -16.81
CA ASN A 3 -3.32 -5.20 -15.59
C ASN A 3 -2.90 -6.07 -14.38
N PRO A 4 -1.61 -6.10 -14.02
CA PRO A 4 -1.12 -6.83 -12.85
C PRO A 4 -1.68 -6.34 -11.52
N ASN A 5 -1.95 -5.03 -11.39
CA ASN A 5 -2.47 -4.42 -10.15
C ASN A 5 -3.97 -4.72 -9.91
N GLY A 6 -4.66 -5.24 -10.93
CA GLY A 6 -6.05 -5.68 -10.79
C GLY A 6 -6.19 -7.07 -10.19
N LEU A 7 -5.10 -7.83 -10.05
CA LEU A 7 -5.15 -9.20 -9.53
C LEU A 7 -5.59 -9.22 -8.07
N VAL A 8 -6.38 -10.23 -7.71
CA VAL A 8 -6.77 -10.46 -6.31
C VAL A 8 -5.68 -11.27 -5.63
N ALA A 9 -5.06 -10.68 -4.61
CA ALA A 9 -4.08 -11.38 -3.78
C ALA A 9 -4.77 -12.47 -2.94
N LEU A 10 -4.32 -13.71 -3.10
CA LEU A 10 -4.73 -14.88 -2.34
C LEU A 10 -3.65 -15.23 -1.29
N PRO A 11 -3.97 -16.06 -0.27
CA PRO A 11 -2.96 -16.56 0.66
C PRO A 11 -1.83 -17.31 -0.07
N ASN A 12 -0.65 -17.37 0.57
CA ASN A 12 0.57 -18.01 0.06
C ASN A 12 1.18 -17.37 -1.21
N GLN A 13 1.09 -16.05 -1.37
CA GLN A 13 1.63 -15.32 -2.54
C GLN A 13 0.97 -15.75 -3.87
N ALA A 14 -0.21 -16.35 -3.81
CA ALA A 14 -0.99 -16.69 -4.99
C ALA A 14 -1.78 -15.46 -5.46
N TYR A 15 -2.06 -15.38 -6.75
CA TYR A 15 -2.88 -14.33 -7.34
C TYR A 15 -4.01 -14.97 -8.15
N GLN A 16 -5.21 -14.40 -8.03
CA GLN A 16 -6.37 -14.79 -8.80
C GLN A 16 -6.75 -13.69 -9.79
N ILE A 17 -7.20 -14.13 -10.96
CA ILE A 17 -7.71 -13.26 -12.02
C ILE A 17 -9.05 -12.67 -11.58
N SER A 18 -9.16 -11.36 -11.68
CA SER A 18 -10.38 -10.58 -11.47
C SER A 18 -10.89 -9.97 -12.77
N PRO A 19 -12.15 -9.51 -12.83
CA PRO A 19 -12.65 -8.72 -13.95
C PRO A 19 -11.78 -7.49 -14.26
N GLU A 20 -11.15 -6.88 -13.23
CA GLU A 20 -10.31 -5.69 -13.34
C GLU A 20 -8.89 -5.99 -13.87
N SER A 21 -8.41 -7.23 -13.71
CA SER A 21 -7.09 -7.68 -14.19
C SER A 21 -7.07 -8.02 -15.69
N GLY A 22 -8.24 -8.33 -16.25
CA GLY A 22 -8.40 -8.82 -17.63
C GLY A 22 -8.05 -10.30 -17.81
N PRO A 23 -8.12 -10.84 -19.04
CA PRO A 23 -7.82 -12.24 -19.31
C PRO A 23 -6.35 -12.58 -19.04
N PHE A 24 -6.10 -13.79 -18.53
CA PHE A 24 -4.76 -14.33 -18.45
C PHE A 24 -4.34 -14.93 -19.79
N PHE A 25 -3.05 -14.83 -20.09
CA PHE A 25 -2.43 -15.43 -21.27
C PHE A 25 -1.24 -16.24 -20.79
N LEU A 26 -1.15 -17.48 -21.22
CA LEU A 26 0.00 -18.35 -20.99
C LEU A 26 0.91 -18.26 -22.21
N TRP A 27 2.19 -18.07 -21.98
CA TRP A 27 3.24 -18.02 -22.99
C TRP A 27 4.36 -18.95 -22.56
N ASP A 28 5.12 -19.47 -23.52
CA ASP A 28 6.34 -20.21 -23.23
C ASP A 28 7.41 -19.26 -22.69
N ALA A 29 8.25 -19.75 -21.78
CA ALA A 29 9.33 -18.96 -21.19
C ALA A 29 10.29 -18.46 -22.28
N GLY A 30 10.43 -17.13 -22.38
CA GLY A 30 11.25 -16.47 -23.41
C GLY A 30 10.53 -16.17 -24.74
N ASP A 31 9.23 -16.45 -24.85
CA ASP A 31 8.40 -16.04 -26.00
C ASP A 31 7.44 -14.88 -25.63
N GLY A 32 7.21 -13.99 -26.59
CA GLY A 32 6.38 -12.78 -26.42
C GLY A 32 6.92 -11.78 -25.38
N PRO A 33 6.06 -11.14 -24.56
CA PRO A 33 6.45 -10.16 -23.53
C PRO A 33 6.91 -10.81 -22.21
N THR A 34 7.19 -12.11 -22.18
CA THR A 34 7.61 -12.83 -20.97
C THR A 34 9.13 -12.83 -20.82
N GLY A 35 9.60 -12.81 -19.57
CA GLY A 35 11.03 -12.87 -19.26
C GLY A 35 11.61 -14.28 -19.43
N GLU A 36 12.93 -14.37 -19.41
CA GLU A 36 13.64 -15.65 -19.39
C GLU A 36 13.64 -16.24 -17.96
N VAL A 37 13.57 -17.56 -17.86
CA VAL A 37 13.67 -18.26 -16.57
C VAL A 37 15.15 -18.51 -16.25
N VAL A 38 15.66 -17.87 -15.20
CA VAL A 38 17.02 -18.09 -14.70
C VAL A 38 17.01 -19.16 -13.61
N GLY A 39 17.66 -20.31 -13.88
CA GLY A 39 17.81 -21.39 -12.90
C GLY A 39 18.70 -21.00 -11.71
N TYR A 40 18.45 -21.60 -10.55
CA TYR A 40 19.17 -21.35 -9.29
C TYR A 40 19.10 -19.91 -8.73
N ALA A 41 18.27 -19.05 -9.31
CA ALA A 41 17.96 -17.72 -8.78
C ALA A 41 16.61 -17.72 -8.07
N ARG A 42 16.50 -16.95 -6.98
CA ARG A 42 15.24 -16.72 -6.25
C ARG A 42 14.92 -15.24 -6.34
N GLU A 43 13.69 -14.90 -6.71
CA GLU A 43 13.23 -13.51 -6.66
C GLU A 43 13.25 -13.01 -5.21
N GLU A 44 14.06 -11.99 -4.96
CA GLU A 44 14.12 -11.31 -3.67
C GLU A 44 12.90 -10.40 -3.52
N SER A 45 12.46 -10.18 -2.28
CA SER A 45 11.38 -9.24 -2.02
C SER A 45 11.81 -7.85 -2.45
N ALA A 46 11.05 -7.19 -3.32
CA ALA A 46 11.30 -5.80 -3.71
C ALA A 46 11.03 -4.79 -2.58
N THR A 47 10.68 -5.25 -1.37
CA THR A 47 10.31 -4.39 -0.25
C THR A 47 11.55 -3.90 0.50
N ASP A 48 11.76 -2.57 0.51
CA ASP A 48 12.76 -1.94 1.36
C ASP A 48 12.20 -1.68 2.76
N VAL A 49 12.63 -2.47 3.73
CA VAL A 49 12.19 -2.40 5.13
C VAL A 49 12.46 -1.03 5.76
N ALA A 50 13.56 -0.36 5.40
CA ALA A 50 13.90 0.95 5.96
C ALA A 50 12.96 2.05 5.45
N ALA A 51 12.59 1.99 4.17
CA ALA A 51 11.60 2.88 3.58
C ALA A 51 10.21 2.65 4.19
N GLU A 52 9.78 1.39 4.34
CA GLU A 52 8.48 1.04 4.93
C GLU A 52 8.35 1.50 6.40
N LEU A 53 9.39 1.31 7.21
CA LEU A 53 9.43 1.81 8.58
C LEU A 53 9.34 3.34 8.64
N THR A 54 10.00 4.03 7.73
CA THR A 54 9.94 5.48 7.63
C THR A 54 8.55 5.95 7.25
N GLN A 55 7.91 5.29 6.29
CA GLN A 55 6.53 5.57 5.88
C GLN A 55 5.54 5.35 7.03
N LEU A 56 5.73 4.29 7.83
CA LEU A 56 4.95 4.05 9.05
C LEU A 56 5.13 5.16 10.08
N ILE A 57 6.36 5.59 10.35
CA ILE A 57 6.64 6.70 11.29
C ILE A 57 5.99 8.00 10.81
N GLN A 58 6.07 8.30 9.51
CA GLN A 58 5.43 9.48 8.93
C GLN A 58 3.90 9.42 9.09
N THR A 59 3.30 8.27 8.77
CA THR A 59 1.86 8.06 8.91
C THR A 59 1.43 8.22 10.38
N GLN A 60 2.16 7.64 11.32
CA GLN A 60 1.89 7.77 12.75
C GLN A 60 2.01 9.22 13.25
N ARG A 61 3.04 9.96 12.79
CA ARG A 61 3.21 11.39 13.12
C ARG A 61 2.09 12.25 12.54
N ALA A 62 1.63 11.97 11.32
CA ALA A 62 0.49 12.66 10.73
C ALA A 62 -0.78 12.43 11.58
N TYR A 63 -1.03 11.20 12.01
CA TYR A 63 -2.15 10.89 12.92
C TYR A 63 -2.04 11.61 14.27
N SER A 64 -0.87 11.58 14.93
CA SER A 64 -0.70 12.24 16.23
C SER A 64 -0.77 13.77 16.12
N SER A 65 -0.25 14.34 15.03
CA SER A 65 -0.36 15.77 14.76
C SER A 65 -1.81 16.18 14.51
N ASN A 66 -2.56 15.40 13.72
CA ASN A 66 -3.97 15.67 13.47
C ASN A 66 -4.80 15.56 14.76
N ALA A 67 -4.53 14.55 15.59
CA ALA A 67 -5.18 14.40 16.88
C ALA A 67 -4.90 15.59 17.81
N LYS A 68 -3.66 16.12 17.81
CA LYS A 68 -3.32 17.28 18.63
C LYS A 68 -4.00 18.56 18.13
N VAL A 69 -4.11 18.76 16.82
CA VAL A 69 -4.85 19.89 16.23
C VAL A 69 -6.33 19.85 16.66
N ILE A 70 -6.98 18.68 16.59
CA ILE A 70 -8.37 18.53 17.04
C ILE A 70 -8.51 18.89 18.52
N GLN A 71 -7.61 18.38 19.38
CA GLN A 71 -7.63 18.71 20.81
C GLN A 71 -7.49 20.22 21.06
N THR A 72 -6.58 20.90 20.36
CA THR A 72 -6.40 22.35 20.53
C THR A 72 -7.60 23.15 20.04
N VAL A 73 -8.30 22.68 19.00
CA VAL A 73 -9.55 23.31 18.53
C VAL A 73 -10.65 23.14 19.56
N ASP A 74 -10.79 21.95 20.16
CA ASP A 74 -11.77 21.68 21.21
C ASP A 74 -11.52 22.54 22.46
N GLU A 75 -10.25 22.68 22.88
CA GLU A 75 -9.85 23.55 24.00
C GLU A 75 -10.23 25.02 23.71
N MET A 76 -9.94 25.53 22.51
CA MET A 76 -10.27 26.91 22.10
C MET A 76 -11.78 27.16 21.99
N LEU A 77 -12.55 26.17 21.51
CA LEU A 77 -14.02 26.25 21.43
C LEU A 77 -14.65 26.30 22.83
N GLN A 78 -14.12 25.50 23.76
CA GLN A 78 -14.57 25.50 25.14
C GLN A 78 -14.29 26.85 25.82
N GLU A 79 -13.10 27.42 25.61
CA GLU A 79 -12.72 28.72 26.16
C GLU A 79 -13.57 29.86 25.60
N THR A 80 -13.85 29.85 24.29
CA THR A 80 -14.75 30.83 23.64
C THR A 80 -16.17 30.75 24.21
N THR A 81 -16.66 29.54 24.50
CA THR A 81 -17.99 29.34 25.08
C THR A 81 -18.07 29.85 26.52
N ASN A 82 -16.98 29.74 27.28
CA ASN A 82 -16.88 30.25 28.65
C ASN A 82 -16.81 31.79 28.71
N ILE A 83 -16.17 32.44 27.73
CA ILE A 83 -16.12 33.92 27.64
C ILE A 83 -17.49 34.54 27.33
N LYS A 84 -18.40 33.78 26.70
CA LYS A 84 -19.75 34.24 26.35
C LYS A 84 -20.74 34.20 27.53
N ARG A 85 -20.36 33.64 28.68
CA ARG A 85 -21.18 33.62 29.91
C ARG A 85 -20.91 34.82 30.80
#